data_AF-A0AA42RHI4-F1
#
_entry.id   AF-A0AA42RHI4-F1
#
_cell.length_a   1.000
_cell.length_b   1.000
_cell.length_c   1.000
_cell.angle_alpha   90.00
_cell.angle_beta   90.00
_cell.angle_gamma   90.00
#
_symmetry.space_group_name_H-M   'P 1'
#
loop_
_entity.id
_entity.type
_entity.pdbx_description
1 polymer ?
#
loop_
_entity_poly.entity_id
_entity_poly.type
_entity_poly.pdbx_seq_one_letter_code
_entity_poly.pdbx_strand_id
1 'polypeptide(L)' 'MIASLIVDIAIAQVGINTSTPQKTFHVNGSLQVTNELNVGGNATSQGSAGTYIKWCFKFT' A
#
# COMPACT_ATOMS: atom_id res chain seq x y z
N MET A 1 6.63 -12.15 17.55
CA MET A 1 6.72 -10.70 17.86
C MET A 1 6.33 -9.98 16.59
N ILE A 2 5.26 -9.17 16.60
CA ILE A 2 4.89 -8.35 15.45
C ILE A 2 5.96 -7.26 15.30
N ALA A 3 6.57 -7.18 14.13
CA ALA A 3 7.52 -6.11 13.81
C ALA A 3 6.74 -4.86 13.39
N SER A 4 7.12 -3.70 13.93
CA SER A 4 6.50 -2.42 13.58
C SER A 4 6.74 -2.06 12.11
N LEU A 5 7.93 -2.38 11.58
CA LEU A 5 8.31 -2.25 10.18
C LEU A 5 9.23 -3.42 9.79
N ILE A 6 8.96 -4.05 8.64
CA ILE A 6 9.84 -5.01 7.97
C ILE A 6 10.15 -4.53 6.56
N VAL A 7 11.41 -4.66 6.16
CA VAL A 7 11.85 -4.57 4.77
C VAL A 7 12.51 -5.91 4.42
N ASP A 8 11.80 -6.75 3.67
CA ASP A 8 12.34 -8.01 3.17
C ASP A 8 13.03 -7.76 1.82
N ILE A 9 14.35 -7.67 1.87
CA ILE A 9 15.20 -7.40 0.71
C ILE A 9 15.34 -8.60 -0.23
N ALA A 10 15.02 -9.83 0.21
CA ALA A 10 15.14 -11.02 -0.62
C ALA A 10 14.04 -11.09 -1.67
N ILE A 11 12.86 -10.55 -1.36
CA ILE A 11 11.67 -10.57 -2.23
C ILE A 11 11.11 -9.16 -2.52
N ALA A 12 11.84 -8.10 -2.12
CA ALA A 12 11.48 -6.70 -2.33
C ALA A 12 10.09 -6.35 -1.78
N GLN A 13 9.84 -6.66 -0.50
CA GLN A 13 8.57 -6.39 0.17
C GLN A 13 8.74 -5.49 1.39
N VAL A 14 7.74 -4.66 1.67
CA VAL A 14 7.66 -3.81 2.86
C VAL A 14 6.39 -4.15 3.65
N GLY A 15 6.55 -4.43 4.95
CA GLY A 15 5.47 -4.76 5.88
C GLY A 15 5.36 -3.76 7.03
N ILE A 16 4.15 -3.32 7.36
CA ILE A 16 3.84 -2.54 8.57
C ILE A 16 2.92 -3.35 9.46
N ASN A 17 3.32 -3.52 10.73
CA ASN A 17 2.60 -4.33 11.72
C ASN A 17 2.36 -5.80 11.28
N THR A 18 3.25 -6.32 10.44
CA THR A 18 3.22 -7.70 9.95
C THR A 18 4.65 -8.20 9.75
N SER A 19 4.93 -9.42 10.23
CA SER A 19 6.25 -10.04 10.08
C SER A 19 6.42 -10.83 8.78
N THR A 20 5.31 -11.06 8.07
CA THR A 20 5.27 -11.86 6.83
C THR A 20 4.40 -11.12 5.81
N PRO A 21 4.97 -10.14 5.09
CA PRO A 21 4.24 -9.45 4.02
C PRO A 21 3.77 -10.47 2.96
N GLN A 22 2.57 -10.27 2.41
CA GLN A 22 2.00 -11.16 1.36
C GLN A 22 1.88 -10.44 0.01
N LYS A 23 2.27 -9.16 -0.02
CA LYS A 23 2.24 -8.23 -1.15
C LYS A 23 3.49 -7.35 -1.05
N THR A 24 3.85 -6.70 -2.15
CA THR A 24 4.97 -5.74 -2.19
C THR A 24 4.88 -4.68 -1.10
N PHE A 25 3.67 -4.22 -0.78
CA PHE A 25 3.41 -3.37 0.37
C PHE A 25 2.21 -3.93 1.15
N HIS A 26 2.42 -4.31 2.41
CA HIS A 26 1.39 -4.90 3.28
C HIS A 26 1.31 -4.14 4.61
N VAL A 27 0.16 -3.53 4.89
CA VAL A 27 -0.15 -2.91 6.18
C VAL A 27 -1.23 -3.73 6.87
N ASN A 28 -0.94 -4.26 8.06
CA ASN A 28 -1.93 -4.88 8.91
C ASN A 28 -2.52 -3.83 9.87
N GLY A 29 -3.46 -3.02 9.37
CA GLY A 29 -4.06 -1.89 10.09
C GLY A 29 -4.68 -0.85 9.15
N SER A 30 -4.86 0.37 9.66
CA SER A 30 -5.39 1.51 8.89
C SER A 30 -4.28 2.29 8.17
N LEU A 31 -4.55 2.74 6.95
CA LEU A 31 -3.70 3.64 6.17
C LEU A 31 -4.35 5.03 6.10
N GLN A 32 -3.61 6.08 6.45
CA GLN A 32 -4.02 7.47 6.28
C GLN A 32 -3.14 8.13 5.21
N VAL A 33 -3.77 8.88 4.31
CA VAL A 33 -3.10 9.68 3.26
C VAL A 33 -3.62 11.11 3.37
N THR A 34 -2.73 12.10 3.43
CA THR A 34 -3.10 13.51 3.69
C THR A 34 -3.30 14.36 2.44
N ASN A 35 -2.87 13.87 1.28
CA ASN A 35 -2.95 14.54 -0.01
C ASN A 35 -3.74 13.64 -0.98
N GLU A 36 -3.11 13.17 -2.05
CA GLU A 36 -3.75 12.31 -3.04
C GLU A 36 -3.08 10.94 -3.14
N LEU A 37 -3.89 9.91 -3.36
CA LEU A 37 -3.45 8.63 -3.87
C LEU A 37 -3.86 8.53 -5.35
N ASN A 38 -2.87 8.35 -6.23
CA ASN A 38 -3.11 8.09 -7.65
C ASN A 38 -3.19 6.58 -7.88
N VAL A 39 -4.27 6.08 -8.47
CA VAL A 39 -4.49 4.64 -8.71
C VAL A 39 -4.73 4.34 -10.18
N GLY A 40 -4.33 3.14 -10.62
CA GLY A 40 -4.57 2.67 -11.99
C GLY A 40 -3.69 3.31 -13.07
N GLY A 41 -2.57 3.95 -12.70
CA GLY A 41 -1.56 4.43 -13.64
C GLY A 41 -0.62 3.32 -14.14
N ASN A 42 0.24 3.65 -15.10
CA ASN A 42 1.27 2.75 -15.62
C ASN A 42 2.61 3.50 -15.78
N ALA A 43 3.59 2.87 -16.44
CA ALA A 43 4.93 3.44 -16.61
C ALA A 43 4.97 4.79 -17.35
N THR A 44 3.94 5.12 -18.13
CA THR A 44 3.91 6.30 -19.01
C THR A 44 2.75 7.26 -18.73
N SER A 45 1.79 6.88 -17.89
CA SER A 45 0.57 7.65 -17.63
C SER A 45 0.24 7.63 -16.14
N GLN A 46 0.01 8.81 -15.57
CA GLN A 46 -0.42 8.95 -14.17
C GLN A 46 -1.81 8.32 -13.98
N GLY A 47 -2.01 7.65 -12.85
CA GLY A 47 -3.33 7.15 -12.44
C GLY A 47 -4.27 8.29 -12.04
N SER A 48 -5.56 7.98 -11.93
CA SER A 48 -6.55 8.99 -11.50
C SER A 48 -6.30 9.37 -10.04
N ALA A 49 -6.21 10.68 -9.77
CA ALA A 49 -6.31 11.18 -8.40
C ALA A 49 -7.67 10.75 -7.86
N GLY A 50 -7.70 10.09 -6.70
CA GLY A 50 -8.92 9.57 -6.07
C GLY A 50 -9.98 10.61 -5.66
N THR A 51 -9.99 11.78 -6.31
CA THR A 51 -10.71 13.01 -5.96
C THR A 51 -12.24 12.91 -6.07
N TYR A 52 -12.79 11.95 -6.83
CA TYR A 52 -14.22 11.99 -7.23
C TYR A 52 -15.08 10.77 -6.93
N ILE A 53 -14.57 9.69 -6.35
CA ILE A 53 -15.44 8.56 -5.97
C ILE A 53 -15.03 8.01 -4.62
N LYS A 54 -16.03 7.53 -3.86
CA LYS A 54 -15.80 6.71 -2.68
C LYS A 54 -15.19 5.39 -3.16
N TRP A 55 -13.88 5.37 -3.41
CA TRP A 55 -13.12 4.17 -3.72
C TRP A 55 -13.22 3.27 -2.50
N CYS A 56 -14.02 2.21 -2.60
CA CYS A 56 -13.97 1.12 -1.64
C CYS A 56 -12.67 0.35 -1.90
N PHE A 57 -11.58 0.80 -1.29
CA PHE A 57 -10.33 0.07 -1.29
C PHE A 57 -10.52 -1.18 -0.43
N LYS A 58 -10.76 -2.32 -1.09
CA LYS A 58 -10.52 -3.61 -0.45
C LYS A 58 -9.00 -3.84 -0.45
N PHE A 59 -8.36 -3.48 0.65
CA PHE A 59 -7.09 -4.11 1.01
C PHE A 59 -7.45 -5.56 1.37
N THR A 60 -7.13 -6.50 0.47
CA THR A 60 -7.25 -7.93 0.75
C THR A 60 -6.10 -8.38 1.62
#